data_AF-A0A1F8PSF9-F1
#
_entry.id   AF-A0A1F8PSF9-F1
#
_cell.length_a   1.000
_cell.length_b   1.000
_cell.length_c   1.000
_cell.angle_alpha   90.00
_cell.angle_beta   90.00
_cell.angle_gamma   90.00
#
_symmetry.space_group_name_H-M   'P 1'
#
loop_
_entity.id
_entity.type
_entity.pdbx_description
1 polymer ?
#
loop_
_entity_poly.entity_id
_entity_poly.type
_entity_poly.pdbx_seq_one_letter_code
_entity_poly.pdbx_strand_id
1 'polypeptide(L)'
;MISWSPVMITISRKRISEILRLVFDLLWFEPEGLYVRDIFDHLNKFDKISDEEKGYYSAIPGFQLFEVIVRVGSIPLEKAGWLVKTRRGRWFLTEKGRKESKRFLNAEEFFLQAIEYYEDWRRAEEVKLEGFDSLVRERAEERAWEQISTYLKALQPKQFLDIIAELFKSMGYYITWMASAESTSGPAHMIASLDPLGINDKRIVVHLNLIGQATTQDGLTAFSGTLKENDHGVFISTGGFTKSAINHASEHGNSNLYLIDLDKLVELWVSSMKTLSPEAKDMLPLKPVYFLAFSDHQDRIGGLPPGFPNQLVLQAPKKSR
;
A
#
# COMPACT_ATOMS: atom_id res chain seq x y z
N MET A 1 -40.28 4.58 -7.59
CA MET A 1 -39.92 3.48 -8.51
C MET A 1 -38.57 3.89 -9.13
N ILE A 2 -37.47 3.56 -8.44
CA ILE A 2 -36.13 4.04 -8.84
C ILE A 2 -35.63 3.09 -9.92
N SER A 3 -35.57 3.58 -11.15
CA SER A 3 -35.10 2.82 -12.30
C SER A 3 -33.57 2.74 -12.27
N TRP A 4 -33.09 1.53 -12.44
CA TRP A 4 -31.70 1.10 -12.42
C TRP A 4 -30.96 1.59 -13.66
N SER A 5 -29.84 2.32 -13.50
CA SER A 5 -28.94 2.63 -14.63
C SER A 5 -28.15 1.37 -15.03
N PRO A 6 -28.04 1.06 -16.34
CA PRO A 6 -27.63 -0.24 -16.86
C PRO A 6 -26.13 -0.33 -17.14
N VAL A 7 -25.28 -0.09 -16.14
CA VAL A 7 -23.83 -0.29 -16.26
C VAL A 7 -23.33 -1.13 -15.09
N MET A 8 -24.02 -2.25 -14.86
CA MET A 8 -23.46 -3.38 -14.14
C MET A 8 -22.72 -4.24 -15.14
N ILE A 9 -21.51 -4.66 -14.76
CA ILE A 9 -20.78 -5.75 -15.37
C ILE A 9 -21.77 -6.90 -15.63
N THR A 10 -21.94 -7.32 -16.89
CA THR A 10 -22.76 -8.47 -17.31
C THR A 10 -22.18 -9.82 -16.87
N ILE A 11 -21.57 -9.88 -15.68
CA ILE A 11 -20.91 -11.06 -15.14
C ILE A 11 -21.71 -11.57 -13.95
N SER A 12 -21.98 -12.86 -13.95
CA SER A 12 -22.73 -13.49 -12.88
C SER A 12 -21.98 -13.42 -11.54
N ARG A 13 -22.72 -13.35 -10.43
CA ARG A 13 -22.16 -13.44 -9.07
C ARG A 13 -21.28 -14.67 -8.91
N LYS A 14 -21.73 -15.82 -9.44
CA LYS A 14 -20.95 -17.05 -9.48
C LYS A 14 -19.58 -16.81 -10.10
N ARG A 15 -19.54 -16.17 -11.27
CA ARG A 15 -18.28 -15.92 -11.96
C ARG A 15 -17.36 -14.93 -11.23
N ILE A 16 -17.92 -13.86 -10.66
CA ILE A 16 -17.19 -12.95 -9.76
C ILE A 16 -16.52 -13.75 -8.63
N SER A 17 -17.30 -14.62 -7.98
CA SER A 17 -16.81 -15.41 -6.85
C SER A 17 -15.71 -16.41 -7.23
N GLU A 18 -15.80 -17.01 -8.43
CA GLU A 18 -14.74 -17.87 -8.98
C GLU A 18 -13.44 -17.11 -9.17
N ILE A 19 -13.48 -15.89 -9.73
CA ILE A 19 -12.29 -15.05 -9.92
C ILE A 19 -11.69 -14.64 -8.57
N LEU A 20 -12.53 -14.25 -7.60
CA LEU A 20 -12.07 -13.91 -6.24
C LEU A 20 -11.42 -15.11 -5.53
N ARG A 21 -11.88 -16.34 -5.81
CA ARG A 21 -11.23 -17.56 -5.32
C ARG A 21 -9.83 -17.72 -5.87
N LEU A 22 -9.58 -17.39 -7.14
CA LEU A 22 -8.23 -17.41 -7.70
C LEU A 22 -7.30 -16.44 -6.98
N VAL A 23 -7.80 -15.26 -6.60
CA VAL A 23 -7.03 -14.30 -5.79
C VAL A 23 -6.69 -14.90 -4.42
N PHE A 24 -7.64 -15.56 -3.76
CA PHE A 24 -7.41 -16.24 -2.49
C PHE A 24 -6.39 -17.37 -2.60
N ASP A 25 -6.43 -18.14 -3.69
CA ASP A 25 -5.48 -19.21 -3.96
C ASP A 25 -4.06 -18.66 -4.15
N LEU A 26 -3.90 -17.56 -4.90
CA LEU A 26 -2.61 -16.86 -5.06
C LEU A 26 -2.06 -16.37 -3.72
N LEU A 27 -2.91 -15.76 -2.89
CA LEU A 27 -2.51 -15.23 -1.58
C LEU A 27 -2.34 -16.31 -0.51
N TRP A 28 -2.77 -17.55 -0.79
CA TRP A 28 -2.77 -18.62 0.21
C TRP A 28 -1.37 -18.94 0.71
N PHE A 29 -0.39 -18.98 -0.18
CA PHE A 29 0.99 -19.33 0.14
C PHE A 29 1.89 -18.12 0.39
N GLU A 30 1.30 -16.92 0.41
CA GLU A 30 2.01 -15.65 0.55
C GLU A 30 1.62 -15.00 1.88
N PRO A 31 2.24 -15.40 3.02
CA PRO A 31 1.84 -14.92 4.35
C PRO A 31 2.01 -13.41 4.51
N GLU A 32 2.97 -12.85 3.80
CA GLU A 32 3.22 -11.41 3.76
C GLU A 32 2.36 -10.72 2.68
N GLY A 33 1.76 -11.48 1.76
CA GLY A 33 0.93 -10.96 0.67
C GLY A 33 1.69 -10.56 -0.58
N LEU A 34 0.92 -10.33 -1.63
CA LEU A 34 1.38 -9.93 -2.97
C LEU A 34 1.00 -8.50 -3.29
N TYR A 35 1.74 -7.86 -4.20
CA TYR A 35 1.28 -6.62 -4.79
C TYR A 35 0.14 -6.89 -5.78
N VAL A 36 -0.81 -5.98 -5.88
CA VAL A 36 -1.96 -6.06 -6.80
C VAL A 36 -1.52 -6.26 -8.24
N ARG A 37 -0.44 -5.61 -8.65
CA ARG A 37 0.20 -5.85 -9.95
C ARG A 37 0.57 -7.30 -10.15
N ASP A 38 1.24 -7.93 -9.18
CA ASP A 38 1.65 -9.33 -9.29
C ASP A 38 0.42 -10.25 -9.30
N ILE A 39 -0.63 -9.93 -8.54
CA ILE A 39 -1.90 -10.66 -8.59
C ILE A 39 -2.51 -10.57 -9.99
N PHE A 40 -2.55 -9.38 -10.59
CA PHE A 40 -3.13 -9.17 -11.90
C PHE A 40 -2.28 -9.76 -13.03
N ASP A 41 -0.95 -9.69 -12.93
CA ASP A 41 -0.04 -10.35 -13.86
C ASP A 41 -0.23 -11.87 -13.85
N HIS A 42 -0.45 -12.48 -12.68
CA HIS A 42 -0.80 -13.90 -12.57
C HIS A 42 -2.17 -14.21 -13.19
N LEU A 43 -3.21 -13.45 -12.82
CA LEU A 43 -4.57 -13.66 -13.36
C LEU A 43 -4.62 -13.48 -14.88
N ASN A 44 -3.91 -12.50 -15.43
CA ASN A 44 -3.88 -12.24 -16.86
C ASN A 44 -3.25 -13.40 -17.66
N LYS A 45 -2.29 -14.12 -17.06
CA LYS A 45 -1.65 -15.31 -17.64
C LYS A 45 -2.45 -16.59 -17.42
N PHE A 46 -3.52 -16.55 -16.63
CA PHE A 46 -4.24 -17.74 -16.22
C PHE A 46 -5.33 -18.11 -17.22
N ASP A 47 -5.36 -19.37 -17.65
CA ASP A 47 -6.32 -19.86 -18.65
C ASP A 47 -7.77 -19.86 -18.15
N LYS A 48 -7.96 -19.83 -16.82
CA LYS A 48 -9.28 -19.72 -16.22
C LYS A 48 -9.90 -18.33 -16.37
N ILE A 49 -9.16 -17.30 -16.82
CA ILE A 49 -9.71 -15.99 -17.16
C ILE A 49 -9.92 -15.94 -18.68
N SER A 50 -11.15 -15.68 -19.11
CA SER A 50 -11.51 -15.63 -20.52
C SER A 50 -10.95 -14.40 -21.24
N ASP A 51 -10.87 -14.45 -22.57
CA ASP A 51 -10.40 -13.32 -23.38
C ASP A 51 -11.31 -12.10 -23.26
N GLU A 52 -12.62 -12.30 -23.09
CA GLU A 52 -13.57 -11.22 -22.81
C GLU A 52 -13.25 -10.52 -21.49
N GLU A 53 -12.93 -11.28 -20.44
CA GLU A 53 -12.56 -10.74 -19.13
C GLU A 53 -11.19 -10.05 -19.14
N LYS A 54 -10.28 -10.48 -20.01
CA LYS A 54 -8.99 -9.79 -20.28
C LYS A 54 -9.16 -8.53 -21.13
N GLY A 55 -10.29 -8.37 -21.80
CA GLY A 55 -10.66 -7.18 -22.55
C GLY A 55 -10.83 -5.94 -21.67
N TYR A 56 -10.92 -4.76 -22.31
CA TYR A 56 -11.09 -3.50 -21.60
C TYR A 56 -12.54 -3.25 -21.19
N TYR A 57 -12.71 -2.74 -19.97
CA TYR A 57 -14.01 -2.32 -19.48
C TYR A 57 -14.39 -0.96 -20.07
N SER A 58 -15.50 -0.92 -20.81
CA SER A 58 -15.91 0.26 -21.58
C SER A 58 -16.20 1.50 -20.72
N ALA A 59 -16.65 1.32 -19.48
CA ALA A 59 -17.02 2.43 -18.61
C ALA A 59 -15.83 3.07 -17.87
N ILE A 60 -14.67 2.41 -17.82
CA ILE A 60 -13.46 2.96 -17.19
C ILE A 60 -12.27 2.76 -18.13
N PRO A 61 -11.83 3.82 -18.84
CA PRO A 61 -10.72 3.73 -19.78
C PRO A 61 -9.46 3.10 -19.18
N GLY A 62 -8.90 2.12 -19.91
CA GLY A 62 -7.63 1.47 -19.57
C GLY A 62 -7.71 0.40 -18.48
N PHE A 63 -8.87 0.12 -17.88
CA PHE A 63 -9.06 -1.00 -16.95
C PHE A 63 -9.45 -2.25 -17.71
N GLN A 64 -8.85 -3.39 -17.39
CA GLN A 64 -9.35 -4.67 -17.89
C GLN A 64 -10.57 -5.10 -17.06
N LEU A 65 -11.48 -5.84 -17.67
CA LEU A 65 -12.74 -6.22 -17.02
C LEU A 65 -12.50 -7.05 -15.75
N PHE A 66 -11.58 -8.01 -15.77
CA PHE A 66 -11.23 -8.79 -14.57
C PHE A 66 -10.62 -7.92 -13.46
N GLU A 67 -9.85 -6.87 -13.78
CA GLU A 67 -9.30 -5.94 -12.77
C GLU A 67 -10.45 -5.25 -12.04
N VAL A 68 -11.48 -4.80 -12.77
CA VAL A 68 -12.66 -4.16 -12.18
C VAL A 68 -13.42 -5.15 -11.29
N ILE A 69 -13.63 -6.39 -11.77
CA ILE A 69 -14.28 -7.45 -10.98
C ILE A 69 -13.53 -7.68 -9.66
N VAL A 70 -12.21 -7.84 -9.70
CA VAL A 70 -11.41 -8.14 -8.50
C VAL A 70 -11.42 -6.98 -7.52
N ARG A 71 -11.25 -5.74 -8.00
CA ARG A 71 -11.23 -4.55 -7.12
C ARG A 71 -12.58 -4.34 -6.45
N VAL A 72 -13.66 -4.40 -7.21
CA VAL A 72 -15.02 -4.19 -6.68
C VAL A 72 -15.45 -5.37 -5.82
N GLY A 73 -15.25 -6.60 -6.31
CA GLY A 73 -15.63 -7.83 -5.61
C GLY A 73 -14.81 -8.10 -4.34
N SER A 74 -13.65 -7.48 -4.18
CA SER A 74 -12.86 -7.59 -2.94
C SER A 74 -13.30 -6.64 -1.84
N ILE A 75 -14.16 -5.65 -2.11
CA ILE A 75 -14.65 -4.71 -1.09
C ILE A 75 -15.37 -5.46 0.05
N PRO A 76 -16.32 -6.39 -0.21
CA PRO A 76 -16.95 -7.15 0.88
C PRO A 76 -15.96 -8.03 1.65
N LEU A 77 -14.98 -8.61 0.97
CA LEU A 77 -13.95 -9.44 1.59
C LEU A 77 -13.07 -8.62 2.55
N GLU A 78 -12.76 -7.39 2.17
CA GLU A 78 -12.03 -6.45 3.01
C GLU A 78 -12.84 -6.02 4.23
N LYS A 79 -14.09 -5.60 4.05
CA LYS A 79 -14.95 -5.16 5.15
C LYS A 79 -15.38 -6.31 6.08
N ALA A 80 -15.44 -7.54 5.58
CA ALA A 80 -15.60 -8.73 6.42
C ALA A 80 -14.33 -9.05 7.25
N GLY A 81 -13.22 -8.36 7.01
CA GLY A 81 -11.92 -8.59 7.66
C GLY A 81 -11.25 -9.87 7.17
N TRP A 82 -11.54 -10.33 5.96
CA TRP A 82 -10.99 -11.55 5.37
C TRP A 82 -9.75 -11.28 4.52
N LEU A 83 -9.73 -10.10 3.88
CA LEU A 83 -8.64 -9.60 3.06
C LEU A 83 -8.18 -8.26 3.66
N VAL A 84 -6.87 -8.01 3.67
CA VAL A 84 -6.33 -6.68 3.94
C VAL A 84 -5.79 -6.11 2.65
N LYS A 85 -6.10 -4.85 2.37
CA LYS A 85 -5.52 -4.06 1.29
C LYS A 85 -4.75 -2.90 1.89
N THR A 86 -3.46 -2.80 1.61
CA THR A 86 -2.68 -1.63 2.00
C THR A 86 -2.84 -0.52 0.97
N ARG A 87 -2.66 0.73 1.40
CA ARG A 87 -2.66 1.91 0.51
C ARG A 87 -1.66 1.81 -0.64
N ARG A 88 -0.61 1.00 -0.48
CA ARG A 88 0.46 0.78 -1.46
C ARG A 88 0.24 -0.44 -2.35
N GLY A 89 -1.00 -0.96 -2.38
CA GLY A 89 -1.38 -2.05 -3.27
C GLY A 89 -0.88 -3.41 -2.83
N ARG A 90 -0.60 -3.64 -1.55
CA ARG A 90 -0.26 -4.98 -1.05
C ARG A 90 -1.49 -5.64 -0.44
N TRP A 91 -1.80 -6.84 -0.88
CA TRP A 91 -2.97 -7.60 -0.44
C TRP A 91 -2.54 -8.88 0.26
N PHE A 92 -3.17 -9.21 1.40
CA PHE A 92 -2.91 -10.45 2.12
C PHE A 92 -4.16 -10.97 2.84
N LEU A 93 -4.22 -12.29 3.05
CA LEU A 93 -5.31 -12.93 3.77
C LEU A 93 -5.11 -12.81 5.28
N THR A 94 -6.18 -12.47 5.99
CA THR A 94 -6.21 -12.57 7.45
C THR A 94 -6.41 -14.02 7.89
N GLU A 95 -6.14 -14.31 9.16
CA GLU A 95 -6.46 -15.62 9.74
C GLU A 95 -7.97 -15.92 9.65
N LYS A 96 -8.81 -14.89 9.86
CA LYS A 96 -10.27 -14.97 9.67
C LYS A 96 -10.62 -15.35 8.22
N GLY A 97 -10.00 -14.68 7.25
CA GLY A 97 -10.21 -14.98 5.83
C GLY A 97 -9.79 -16.39 5.44
N ARG A 98 -8.67 -16.87 5.98
CA ARG A 98 -8.21 -18.26 5.79
C ARG A 98 -9.20 -19.28 6.37
N LYS A 99 -9.73 -19.00 7.56
CA LYS A 99 -10.74 -19.84 8.22
C LYS A 99 -12.05 -19.90 7.43
N GLU A 100 -12.62 -18.75 7.06
CA GLU A 100 -13.89 -18.70 6.31
C GLU A 100 -13.73 -19.27 4.89
N SER A 101 -12.57 -19.06 4.27
CA SER A 101 -12.23 -19.67 2.97
C SER A 101 -12.28 -21.20 3.02
N LYS A 102 -11.80 -21.82 4.11
CA LYS A 102 -11.89 -23.28 4.34
C LYS A 102 -13.31 -23.75 4.66
N ARG A 103 -14.11 -22.91 5.33
CA ARG A 103 -15.48 -23.24 5.74
C ARG A 103 -16.43 -23.32 4.56
N PHE A 104 -16.35 -22.35 3.64
CA PHE A 104 -17.27 -22.25 2.50
C PHE A 104 -16.60 -22.71 1.21
N LEU A 105 -16.53 -24.01 0.95
CA LEU A 105 -15.81 -24.54 -0.23
C LEU A 105 -16.40 -24.08 -1.57
N ASN A 106 -17.70 -23.80 -1.62
CA ASN A 106 -18.34 -23.21 -2.79
C ASN A 106 -17.98 -21.72 -2.89
N ALA A 107 -17.48 -21.30 -4.06
CA ALA A 107 -17.08 -19.92 -4.31
C ALA A 107 -18.22 -18.92 -4.09
N GLU A 108 -19.41 -19.24 -4.57
CA GLU A 108 -20.57 -18.37 -4.53
C GLU A 108 -21.11 -18.22 -3.11
N GLU A 109 -21.18 -19.30 -2.33
CA GLU A 109 -21.54 -19.27 -0.91
C GLU A 109 -20.56 -18.45 -0.08
N PHE A 110 -19.25 -18.64 -0.33
CA PHE A 110 -18.20 -17.86 0.31
C PHE A 110 -18.38 -16.35 0.06
N PHE A 111 -18.60 -15.97 -1.20
CA PHE A 111 -18.76 -14.56 -1.55
C PHE A 111 -20.08 -13.98 -1.04
N LEU A 112 -21.17 -14.75 -1.06
CA LEU A 112 -22.44 -14.38 -0.46
C LEU A 112 -22.29 -14.05 1.03
N GLN A 113 -21.57 -14.88 1.77
CA GLN A 113 -21.34 -14.63 3.19
C GLN A 113 -20.54 -13.34 3.43
N ALA A 114 -19.56 -13.02 2.58
CA ALA A 114 -18.84 -11.75 2.65
C ALA A 114 -19.75 -10.54 2.39
N ILE A 115 -20.68 -10.65 1.44
CA ILE A 115 -21.66 -9.61 1.14
C ILE A 115 -22.58 -9.37 2.35
N GLU A 116 -23.03 -10.42 3.04
CA GLU A 116 -23.85 -10.27 4.24
C GLU A 116 -23.12 -9.46 5.33
N TYR A 117 -21.85 -9.78 5.58
CA TYR A 117 -21.02 -9.00 6.52
C TYR A 117 -20.86 -7.55 6.09
N TYR A 118 -20.67 -7.30 4.78
CA TYR A 118 -20.58 -5.96 4.24
C TYR A 118 -21.87 -5.17 4.40
N GLU A 119 -23.03 -5.79 4.19
CA GLU A 119 -24.35 -5.17 4.36
C GLU A 119 -24.62 -4.81 5.84
N ASP A 120 -24.20 -5.66 6.77
CA ASP A 120 -24.26 -5.37 8.21
C ASP A 120 -23.35 -4.20 8.59
N TRP A 121 -22.10 -4.21 8.12
CA TRP A 121 -21.14 -3.12 8.31
C TRP A 121 -21.65 -1.80 7.71
N ARG A 122 -22.14 -1.81 6.46
CA ARG A 122 -22.63 -0.62 5.77
C ARG A 122 -23.83 -0.01 6.49
N ARG A 123 -24.74 -0.84 7.01
CA ARG A 123 -25.90 -0.37 7.79
C ARG A 123 -25.48 0.26 9.12
N ALA A 124 -24.46 -0.29 9.77
CA ALA A 124 -23.97 0.22 11.05
C ALA A 124 -23.22 1.56 10.90
N GLU A 125 -22.44 1.71 9.83
CA GLU A 125 -21.56 2.88 9.64
C GLU A 125 -22.20 4.02 8.81
N GLU A 126 -23.44 3.86 8.33
CA GLU A 126 -24.13 4.81 7.43
C GLU A 126 -23.31 5.23 6.19
N VAL A 127 -22.40 4.36 5.72
CA VAL A 127 -21.45 4.66 4.65
C VAL A 127 -22.12 4.62 3.28
N LYS A 128 -21.91 5.68 2.47
CA LYS A 128 -22.25 5.70 1.04
C LYS A 128 -21.30 4.80 0.24
N LEU A 129 -21.82 4.19 -0.83
CA LEU A 129 -21.04 3.34 -1.73
C LEU A 129 -19.90 4.12 -2.39
N GLU A 130 -18.73 3.49 -2.47
CA GLU A 130 -17.58 4.05 -3.19
C GLU A 130 -17.86 4.10 -4.70
N GLY A 131 -17.48 5.21 -5.33
CA GLY A 131 -17.67 5.44 -6.76
C GLY A 131 -16.49 4.92 -7.62
N PHE A 132 -16.62 5.11 -8.92
CA PHE A 132 -15.57 4.79 -9.90
C PHE A 132 -14.26 5.57 -9.69
N ASP A 133 -14.34 6.76 -9.08
CA ASP A 133 -13.20 7.55 -8.65
C ASP A 133 -12.29 6.80 -7.67
N SER A 134 -12.87 5.98 -6.78
CA SER A 134 -12.11 5.13 -5.84
C SER A 134 -11.18 4.17 -6.58
N LEU A 135 -11.69 3.46 -7.60
CA LEU A 135 -10.90 2.51 -8.40
C LEU A 135 -9.77 3.19 -9.18
N VAL A 136 -10.07 4.34 -9.79
CA VAL A 136 -9.09 5.11 -10.56
C VAL A 136 -7.98 5.62 -9.64
N ARG A 137 -8.35 6.15 -8.47
CA ARG A 137 -7.41 6.62 -7.45
C ARG A 137 -6.55 5.46 -6.92
N GLU A 138 -7.17 4.35 -6.51
CA GLU A 138 -6.46 3.18 -5.99
C GLU A 138 -5.39 2.71 -6.99
N ARG A 139 -5.75 2.48 -8.26
CA ARG A 139 -4.80 2.06 -9.29
C ARG A 139 -3.70 3.10 -9.55
N ALA A 140 -4.02 4.39 -9.47
CA ALA A 140 -3.03 5.45 -9.64
C ALA A 140 -2.03 5.49 -8.47
N GLU A 141 -2.49 5.36 -7.23
CA GLU A 141 -1.63 5.29 -6.04
C GLU A 141 -0.69 4.07 -6.10
N GLU A 142 -1.20 2.92 -6.52
CA GLU A 142 -0.42 1.69 -6.70
C GLU A 142 0.67 1.85 -7.76
N ARG A 143 0.33 2.38 -8.94
CA ARG A 143 1.30 2.62 -10.02
C ARG A 143 2.35 3.64 -9.64
N ALA A 144 1.96 4.70 -8.94
CA ALA A 144 2.88 5.70 -8.43
C ALA A 144 3.85 5.05 -7.43
N TRP A 145 3.32 4.25 -6.51
CA TRP A 145 4.12 3.53 -5.53
C TRP A 145 5.12 2.55 -6.16
N GLU A 146 4.69 1.79 -7.16
CA GLU A 146 5.55 0.87 -7.90
C GLU A 146 6.76 1.60 -8.50
N GLN A 147 6.51 2.70 -9.22
CA GLN A 147 7.58 3.50 -9.84
C GLN A 147 8.56 4.04 -8.79
N ILE A 148 8.04 4.63 -7.72
CA ILE A 148 8.85 5.23 -6.64
C ILE A 148 9.68 4.16 -5.93
N SER A 149 9.06 3.06 -5.51
CA SER A 149 9.75 2.00 -4.79
C SER A 149 10.79 1.29 -5.66
N THR A 150 10.51 1.10 -6.95
CA THR A 150 11.47 0.54 -7.92
C THR A 150 12.67 1.46 -8.10
N TYR A 151 12.42 2.76 -8.28
CA TYR A 151 13.48 3.75 -8.38
C TYR A 151 14.39 3.74 -7.15
N LEU A 152 13.80 3.83 -5.94
CA LEU A 152 14.56 3.86 -4.69
C LEU A 152 15.37 2.58 -4.45
N LYS A 153 14.85 1.41 -4.81
CA LYS A 153 15.56 0.13 -4.69
C LYS A 153 16.68 -0.04 -5.72
N ALA A 154 16.64 0.69 -6.83
CA ALA A 154 17.65 0.65 -7.87
C ALA A 154 18.84 1.61 -7.61
N LEU A 155 18.70 2.52 -6.63
CA LEU A 155 19.75 3.47 -6.29
C LEU A 155 20.99 2.78 -5.73
N GLN A 156 22.15 3.34 -6.07
CA GLN A 156 23.39 2.95 -5.41
C GLN A 156 23.39 3.39 -3.94
N PRO A 157 24.07 2.68 -3.02
CA PRO A 157 24.04 2.99 -1.60
C PRO A 157 24.37 4.44 -1.25
N LYS A 158 25.35 5.03 -1.95
CA LYS A 158 25.71 6.44 -1.79
C LYS A 158 24.56 7.38 -2.18
N GLN A 159 23.91 7.12 -3.33
CA GLN A 159 22.80 7.96 -3.81
C GLN A 159 21.62 7.91 -2.84
N PHE A 160 21.32 6.73 -2.29
CA PHE A 160 20.28 6.60 -1.27
C PHE A 160 20.65 7.35 0.01
N LEU A 161 21.91 7.23 0.46
CA LEU A 161 22.41 7.97 1.63
C LEU A 161 22.34 9.49 1.44
N ASP A 162 22.66 10.00 0.25
CA ASP A 162 22.55 11.42 -0.09
C ASP A 162 21.08 11.90 0.00
N ILE A 163 20.11 11.11 -0.48
CA ILE A 163 18.67 11.40 -0.32
C ILE A 163 18.27 11.47 1.16
N ILE A 164 18.73 10.52 1.98
CA ILE A 164 18.43 10.52 3.42
C ILE A 164 19.04 11.77 4.10
N ALA A 165 20.26 12.15 3.74
CA ALA A 165 20.90 13.34 4.29
C ALA A 165 20.12 14.62 3.95
N GLU A 166 19.67 14.78 2.70
CA GLU A 166 18.85 15.93 2.30
C GLU A 166 17.48 15.94 2.99
N LEU A 167 16.87 14.77 3.19
CA LEU A 167 15.64 14.67 3.98
C LEU A 167 15.86 15.18 5.41
N PHE A 168 16.90 14.71 6.10
CA PHE A 168 17.18 15.13 7.47
C PHE A 168 17.49 16.62 7.57
N LYS A 169 18.27 17.17 6.63
CA LYS A 169 18.51 18.63 6.53
C LYS A 169 17.21 19.42 6.36
N SER A 170 16.31 18.95 5.48
CA SER A 170 15.02 19.61 5.23
C SER A 170 14.08 19.58 6.44
N MET A 171 14.29 18.65 7.37
CA MET A 171 13.59 18.54 8.65
C MET A 171 14.26 19.35 9.77
N GLY A 172 15.39 20.03 9.48
CA GLY A 172 16.10 20.89 10.42
C GLY A 172 17.26 20.23 11.19
N TYR A 173 17.67 19.02 10.80
CA TYR A 173 18.83 18.35 11.41
C TYR A 173 20.13 18.72 10.71
N TYR A 174 21.22 18.78 11.48
CA TYR A 174 22.57 19.00 10.97
C TYR A 174 23.30 17.66 10.84
N ILE A 175 23.83 17.38 9.65
CA ILE A 175 24.60 16.16 9.42
C ILE A 175 26.04 16.38 9.90
N THR A 176 26.44 15.66 10.95
CA THR A 176 27.77 15.81 11.57
C THR A 176 28.77 14.78 11.07
N TRP A 177 28.29 13.65 10.55
CA TRP A 177 29.11 12.62 9.93
C TRP A 177 28.31 11.78 8.92
N MET A 178 28.97 11.35 7.84
CA MET A 178 28.43 10.39 6.86
C MET A 178 29.51 9.37 6.52
N ALA A 179 29.11 8.12 6.30
CA ALA A 179 30.00 7.08 5.83
C ALA A 179 30.50 7.39 4.40
N SER A 180 31.75 7.06 4.12
CA SER A 180 32.28 7.10 2.76
C SER A 180 31.69 5.95 1.92
N ALA A 181 31.74 6.09 0.59
CA ALA A 181 31.26 5.07 -0.35
C ALA A 181 31.96 3.71 -0.21
N GLU A 182 33.16 3.68 0.39
CA GLU A 182 33.98 2.50 0.62
C GLU A 182 33.66 1.80 1.97
N SER A 183 32.91 2.48 2.86
CA SER A 183 32.70 2.13 4.26
C SER A 183 31.23 1.83 4.58
N THR A 184 30.50 1.19 3.67
CA THR A 184 29.07 0.86 3.86
C THR A 184 28.80 -0.28 4.83
N SER A 185 29.84 -0.92 5.38
CA SER A 185 29.76 -2.07 6.29
C SER A 185 29.78 -1.71 7.78
N GLY A 186 29.91 -0.43 8.12
CA GLY A 186 29.85 0.04 9.51
C GLY A 186 28.44 -0.06 10.11
N PRO A 187 28.32 -0.05 11.46
CA PRO A 187 27.03 -0.13 12.13
C PRO A 187 26.15 1.12 11.92
N ALA A 188 26.74 2.25 11.51
CA ALA A 188 26.05 3.48 11.17
C ALA A 188 26.51 3.99 9.79
N HIS A 189 25.60 4.64 9.07
CA HIS A 189 25.87 5.27 7.77
C HIS A 189 25.83 6.79 7.85
N MET A 190 25.13 7.36 8.84
CA MET A 190 25.03 8.80 9.05
C MET A 190 24.81 9.11 10.54
N ILE A 191 25.34 10.24 10.99
CA ILE A 191 25.03 10.83 12.29
C ILE A 191 24.53 12.26 12.06
N ALA A 192 23.42 12.58 12.71
CA ALA A 192 22.82 13.92 12.71
C ALA A 192 22.64 14.46 14.13
N SER A 193 22.58 15.78 14.26
CA SER A 193 22.33 16.51 15.51
C SER A 193 21.29 17.62 15.32
N LEU A 194 20.76 18.13 16.42
CA LEU A 194 19.93 19.33 16.46
C LEU A 194 20.74 20.63 16.34
N ASP A 195 22.07 20.56 16.47
CA ASP A 195 22.97 21.69 16.40
C ASP A 195 24.14 21.43 15.43
N PRO A 196 24.70 22.47 14.81
CA PRO A 196 25.75 22.32 13.81
C PRO A 196 27.10 21.84 14.37
N LEU A 197 27.34 22.01 15.67
CA LEU A 197 28.60 21.63 16.32
C LEU A 197 28.55 20.21 16.89
N GLY A 198 27.36 19.58 16.93
CA GLY A 198 27.15 18.28 17.54
C GLY A 198 27.39 18.28 19.06
N ILE A 199 27.21 19.44 19.71
CA ILE A 199 27.38 19.59 21.16
C ILE A 199 26.17 18.99 21.90
N ASN A 200 25.01 18.97 21.26
CA ASN A 200 23.84 18.30 21.81
C ASN A 200 24.15 16.81 21.99
N ASP A 201 23.90 16.32 23.20
CA ASP A 201 24.15 14.92 23.57
C ASP A 201 23.14 13.96 22.92
N LYS A 202 22.02 14.48 22.42
CA LYS A 202 21.03 13.73 21.64
C LYS A 202 21.41 13.70 20.16
N ARG A 203 22.18 12.69 19.81
CA ARG A 203 22.57 12.41 18.42
C ARG A 203 21.59 11.43 17.80
N ILE A 204 21.32 11.59 16.51
CA ILE A 204 20.57 10.62 15.72
C ILE A 204 21.55 9.78 14.92
N VAL A 205 21.61 8.49 15.20
CA VAL A 205 22.47 7.53 14.51
C VAL A 205 21.61 6.78 13.51
N VAL A 206 21.96 6.86 12.23
CA VAL A 206 21.16 6.28 11.15
C VAL A 206 21.88 5.08 10.54
N HIS A 207 21.15 3.97 10.42
CA HIS A 207 21.58 2.78 9.72
C HIS A 207 20.68 2.51 8.51
N LEU A 208 21.30 2.15 7.38
CA LEU A 208 20.63 1.83 6.13
C LEU A 208 20.77 0.34 5.83
N ASN A 209 19.64 -0.36 5.74
CA ASN A 209 19.55 -1.70 5.21
C ASN A 209 18.93 -1.68 3.81
N LEU A 210 19.79 -1.75 2.79
CA LEU A 210 19.39 -1.72 1.38
C LEU A 210 19.16 -3.13 0.81
N ILE A 211 19.12 -4.15 1.68
CA ILE A 211 18.79 -5.52 1.27
C ILE A 211 17.29 -5.56 0.92
N GLY A 212 16.95 -6.23 -0.18
CA GLY A 212 15.56 -6.35 -0.65
C GLY A 212 14.65 -7.22 0.21
N GLN A 213 15.20 -7.91 1.22
CA GLN A 213 14.47 -8.73 2.18
C GLN A 213 14.13 -7.93 3.44
N ALA A 214 13.04 -8.30 4.11
CA ALA A 214 12.62 -7.65 5.34
C ALA A 214 13.66 -7.84 6.47
N THR A 215 13.97 -6.75 7.17
CA THR A 215 14.87 -6.76 8.33
C THR A 215 14.26 -7.57 9.46
N THR A 216 15.06 -8.49 10.02
CA THR A 216 14.69 -9.33 11.17
C THR A 216 15.05 -8.67 12.49
N GLN A 217 14.56 -9.24 13.59
CA GLN A 217 14.90 -8.80 14.94
C GLN A 217 16.43 -8.81 15.19
N ASP A 218 17.14 -9.85 14.73
CA ASP A 218 18.59 -9.95 14.94
C ASP A 218 19.37 -8.77 14.33
N GLY A 219 18.94 -8.31 13.15
CA GLY A 219 19.52 -7.13 12.51
C GLY A 219 19.31 -5.85 13.33
N LEU A 220 18.13 -5.69 13.95
CA LEU A 220 17.84 -4.57 14.83
C LEU A 220 18.63 -4.63 16.13
N THR A 221 18.74 -5.81 16.74
CA THR A 221 19.52 -6.02 17.98
C THR A 221 20.99 -5.68 17.76
N ALA A 222 21.56 -6.12 16.64
CA ALA A 222 22.95 -5.82 16.29
C ALA A 222 23.20 -4.31 16.16
N PHE A 223 22.30 -3.58 15.50
CA PHE A 223 22.39 -2.13 15.41
C PHE A 223 22.22 -1.44 16.78
N SER A 224 21.22 -1.85 17.55
CA SER A 224 20.90 -1.26 18.86
C SER A 224 22.06 -1.39 19.85
N GLY A 225 22.79 -2.51 19.81
CA GLY A 225 24.00 -2.72 20.62
C GLY A 225 25.16 -1.78 20.31
N THR A 226 25.08 -1.00 19.22
CA THR A 226 26.10 0.01 18.86
C THR A 226 25.73 1.43 19.29
N LEU A 227 24.49 1.64 19.74
CA LEU A 227 24.00 2.94 20.21
C LEU A 227 24.58 3.27 21.59
N LYS A 228 24.93 4.54 21.81
CA LYS A 228 25.30 5.06 23.15
C LYS A 228 24.04 5.45 23.93
N GLU A 229 24.20 5.69 25.23
CA GLU A 229 23.10 5.96 26.19
C GLU A 229 22.11 7.06 25.73
N ASN A 230 22.59 8.11 25.05
CA ASN A 230 21.75 9.22 24.57
C ASN A 230 21.50 9.22 23.05
N ASP A 231 21.98 8.19 22.34
CA ASP A 231 21.76 8.09 20.90
C ASP A 231 20.32 7.68 20.60
N HIS A 232 19.75 8.30 19.58
CA HIS A 232 18.48 7.90 18.97
C HIS A 232 18.79 7.16 17.69
N GLY A 233 18.49 5.85 17.63
CA GLY A 233 18.72 5.02 16.46
C GLY A 233 17.60 5.17 15.45
N VAL A 234 17.93 5.42 14.18
CA VAL A 234 16.99 5.35 13.07
C VAL A 234 17.44 4.25 12.12
N PHE A 235 16.64 3.21 11.99
CA PHE A 235 16.90 2.11 11.08
C PHE A 235 16.02 2.26 9.84
N ILE A 236 16.65 2.44 8.68
CA ILE A 236 15.96 2.62 7.41
C ILE A 236 16.11 1.34 6.57
N SER A 237 15.01 0.75 6.12
CA SER A 237 15.01 -0.49 5.34
C SER A 237 14.27 -0.36 4.02
N THR A 238 14.91 -0.77 2.92
CA THR A 238 14.26 -0.84 1.59
C THR A 238 13.38 -2.09 1.42
N GLY A 239 13.68 -3.15 2.18
CA GLY A 239 12.94 -4.42 2.21
C GLY A 239 11.82 -4.47 3.26
N GLY A 240 11.68 -3.43 4.09
CA GLY A 240 10.74 -3.39 5.20
C GLY A 240 11.23 -4.13 6.45
N PHE A 241 10.31 -4.49 7.33
CA PHE A 241 10.59 -5.11 8.63
C PHE A 241 9.65 -6.29 8.88
N THR A 242 10.15 -7.35 9.51
CA THR A 242 9.29 -8.45 9.97
C THR A 242 8.41 -8.00 11.14
N LYS A 243 7.29 -8.71 11.37
CA LYS A 243 6.45 -8.47 12.55
C LYS A 243 7.23 -8.57 13.86
N SER A 244 8.16 -9.53 13.96
CA SER A 244 9.03 -9.68 15.13
C SER A 244 9.94 -8.45 15.33
N ALA A 245 10.50 -7.91 14.24
CA ALA A 245 11.33 -6.72 14.29
C ALA A 245 10.54 -5.48 14.75
N ILE A 246 9.33 -5.29 14.21
CA ILE A 246 8.44 -4.19 14.61
C ILE A 246 8.05 -4.29 16.09
N ASN A 247 7.68 -5.49 16.54
CA ASN A 247 7.32 -5.73 17.94
C ASN A 247 8.51 -5.43 18.86
N HIS A 248 9.70 -5.90 18.51
CA HIS A 248 10.92 -5.66 19.28
C HIS A 248 11.24 -4.16 19.42
N ALA A 249 11.16 -3.39 18.34
CA ALA A 249 11.39 -1.94 18.40
C ALA A 249 10.35 -1.20 19.27
N SER A 250 9.18 -1.79 19.49
CA SER A 250 8.10 -1.21 20.30
C SER A 250 8.18 -1.59 21.80
N GLU A 251 9.13 -2.43 22.20
CA GLU A 251 9.34 -2.83 23.60
C GLU A 251 9.88 -1.65 24.43
N HIS A 252 9.51 -1.57 25.71
CA HIS A 252 9.82 -0.43 26.60
C HIS A 252 11.33 -0.12 26.73
N GLY A 253 12.21 -1.10 26.47
CA GLY A 253 13.67 -0.93 26.48
C GLY A 253 14.27 -0.34 25.19
N ASN A 254 13.49 -0.24 24.11
CA ASN A 254 13.95 0.18 22.78
C ASN A 254 13.34 1.52 22.34
N SER A 255 12.88 2.35 23.29
CA SER A 255 12.18 3.61 23.00
C SER A 255 12.99 4.64 22.18
N ASN A 256 14.29 4.43 22.02
CA ASN A 256 15.17 5.26 21.20
C ASN A 256 15.42 4.70 19.78
N LEU A 257 14.80 3.56 19.40
CA LEU A 257 14.91 2.96 18.07
C LEU A 257 13.68 3.25 17.21
N TYR A 258 13.89 3.88 16.06
CA TYR A 258 12.87 4.26 15.10
C TYR A 258 13.05 3.50 13.80
N LEU A 259 11.97 2.89 13.30
CA LEU A 259 11.97 2.14 12.05
C LEU A 259 11.36 2.98 10.92
N ILE A 260 12.07 3.09 9.80
CA ILE A 260 11.60 3.78 8.59
C ILE A 260 11.69 2.81 7.42
N ASP A 261 10.55 2.40 6.88
CA ASP A 261 10.51 1.70 5.59
C ASP A 261 10.38 2.70 4.44
N LEU A 262 10.33 2.20 3.21
CA LEU A 262 10.16 3.08 2.04
C LEU A 262 8.86 3.89 2.10
N ASP A 263 7.78 3.37 2.68
CA ASP A 263 6.50 4.07 2.69
C ASP A 263 6.61 5.30 3.59
N LYS A 264 7.14 5.09 4.81
CA LYS A 264 7.39 6.19 5.73
C LYS A 264 8.43 7.17 5.19
N LEU A 265 9.47 6.69 4.52
CA LEU A 265 10.47 7.54 3.87
C LEU A 265 9.82 8.49 2.84
N VAL A 266 8.97 7.95 1.96
CA VAL A 266 8.29 8.75 0.94
C VAL A 266 7.28 9.71 1.55
N GLU A 267 6.58 9.31 2.61
CA GLU A 267 5.69 10.21 3.37
C GLU A 267 6.45 11.41 3.95
N LEU A 268 7.59 11.16 4.60
CA LEU A 268 8.47 12.21 5.14
C LEU A 268 9.01 13.10 4.03
N TRP A 269 9.45 12.52 2.91
CA TRP A 269 9.93 13.28 1.75
C TRP A 269 8.87 14.22 1.19
N VAL A 270 7.66 13.71 0.93
CA VAL A 270 6.54 14.51 0.42
C VAL A 270 6.18 15.63 1.39
N SER A 271 6.19 15.34 2.70
CA SER A 271 5.92 16.34 3.74
C SER A 271 6.97 17.46 3.78
N SER A 272 8.22 17.12 3.48
CA SER A 272 9.35 18.07 3.46
C SER A 272 9.60 18.73 2.09
N MET A 273 8.81 18.43 1.04
CA MET A 273 8.99 19.01 -0.30
C MET A 273 8.97 20.55 -0.35
N LYS A 274 8.39 21.21 0.66
CA LYS A 274 8.43 22.68 0.74
C LYS A 274 9.77 23.22 1.25
N THR A 275 10.49 22.46 2.07
CA THR A 275 11.76 22.87 2.70
C THR A 275 12.99 22.29 2.01
N LEU A 276 12.83 21.26 1.16
CA LEU A 276 13.91 20.72 0.33
C LEU A 276 14.48 21.77 -0.63
N SER A 277 15.80 21.72 -0.84
CA SER A 277 16.49 22.49 -1.88
C SER A 277 16.07 22.02 -3.29
N PRO A 278 16.26 22.84 -4.34
CA PRO A 278 16.05 22.42 -5.72
C PRO A 278 16.84 21.14 -6.07
N GLU A 279 18.12 21.08 -5.68
CA GLU A 279 19.00 19.95 -5.96
C GLU A 279 18.51 18.67 -5.28
N ALA A 280 18.01 18.77 -4.04
CA ALA A 280 17.44 17.62 -3.34
C ALA A 280 16.17 17.11 -4.03
N LYS A 281 15.29 18.02 -4.51
CA LYS A 281 14.08 17.63 -5.26
C LYS A 281 14.41 16.89 -6.55
N ASP A 282 15.55 17.19 -7.17
CA ASP A 282 16.00 16.49 -8.38
C ASP A 282 16.48 15.06 -8.08
N MET A 283 16.91 14.76 -6.85
CA MET A 283 17.31 13.39 -6.45
C MET A 283 16.11 12.42 -6.36
N LEU A 284 14.93 12.92 -5.93
CA LEU A 284 13.67 12.16 -5.90
C LEU A 284 12.52 13.05 -6.43
N PRO A 285 12.37 13.13 -7.77
CA PRO A 285 11.53 14.13 -8.44
C PRO A 285 10.05 13.75 -8.47
N LEU A 286 9.41 13.72 -7.29
CA LEU A 286 7.98 13.43 -7.17
C LEU A 286 7.13 14.61 -7.68
N LYS A 287 6.02 14.29 -8.37
CA LYS A 287 5.06 15.28 -8.87
C LYS A 287 3.66 14.97 -8.32
N PRO A 288 2.92 15.99 -7.83
CA PRO A 288 1.54 15.80 -7.43
C PRO A 288 0.65 15.54 -8.65
N VAL A 289 -0.35 14.69 -8.48
CA VAL A 289 -1.38 14.41 -9.49
C VAL A 289 -2.75 14.70 -8.87
N TYR A 290 -3.60 15.39 -9.62
CA TYR A 290 -4.96 15.75 -9.20
C TYR A 290 -5.97 14.90 -9.98
N PHE A 291 -6.98 14.38 -9.28
CA PHE A 291 -8.06 13.58 -9.85
C PHE A 291 -9.41 14.23 -9.53
N LEU A 292 -10.41 13.99 -10.39
CA LEU A 292 -11.79 14.37 -10.11
C LEU A 292 -12.40 13.39 -9.09
N ALA A 293 -12.82 13.90 -7.94
CA ALA A 293 -13.55 13.15 -6.93
C ALA A 293 -15.06 13.20 -7.26
N PHE A 294 -15.53 12.22 -8.00
CA PHE A 294 -16.92 12.17 -8.49
C PHE A 294 -17.94 11.97 -7.37
N SER A 295 -17.54 11.29 -6.29
CA SER A 295 -18.36 11.08 -5.09
C SER A 295 -18.78 12.40 -4.42
N ASP A 296 -17.91 13.42 -4.40
CA ASP A 296 -18.20 14.74 -3.83
C ASP A 296 -19.12 15.60 -4.72
N HIS A 297 -19.21 15.26 -6.01
CA HIS A 297 -20.00 16.00 -7.02
C HIS A 297 -21.47 15.57 -7.08
N GLN A 298 -21.81 14.32 -6.72
CA GLN A 298 -23.19 13.82 -6.75
C GLN A 298 -24.12 14.58 -5.80
N ASP A 299 -23.60 15.04 -4.67
CA ASP A 299 -24.39 15.74 -3.65
C ASP A 299 -24.73 17.20 -4.04
N ARG A 300 -24.09 17.77 -5.07
CA ARG A 300 -24.20 19.20 -5.39
C ARG A 300 -24.93 19.56 -6.68
N ILE A 301 -24.97 18.67 -7.69
CA ILE A 301 -25.43 19.07 -9.05
C ILE A 301 -26.38 18.07 -9.72
N GLY A 302 -26.87 17.06 -9.01
CA GLY A 302 -27.91 16.15 -9.55
C GLY A 302 -27.42 15.13 -10.59
N GLY A 303 -26.09 14.92 -10.71
CA GLY A 303 -25.49 13.89 -11.55
C GLY A 303 -24.18 14.34 -12.20
N LEU A 304 -23.40 13.38 -12.71
CA LEU A 304 -22.21 13.68 -13.53
C LEU A 304 -22.62 14.01 -14.99
N PRO A 305 -21.79 14.76 -15.74
CA PRO A 305 -22.01 15.00 -17.16
C PRO A 305 -22.13 13.69 -17.96
N PRO A 306 -22.81 13.70 -19.13
CA PRO A 306 -22.87 12.53 -20.01
C PRO A 306 -21.47 11.99 -20.34
N GLY A 307 -21.28 10.67 -20.20
CA GLY A 307 -19.99 10.00 -20.44
C GLY A 307 -19.17 9.70 -19.18
N PHE A 308 -19.61 10.16 -18.00
CA PHE A 308 -18.98 9.81 -16.72
C PHE A 308 -19.78 8.70 -16.00
N PRO A 309 -19.10 7.66 -15.48
CA PRO A 309 -19.78 6.51 -14.91
C PRO A 309 -20.34 6.83 -13.51
N ASN A 310 -21.63 6.56 -13.30
CA ASN A 310 -22.43 7.22 -12.26
C ASN A 310 -22.52 6.48 -10.91
N GLN A 311 -22.00 5.26 -10.71
CA GLN A 311 -21.87 4.58 -9.40
C GLN A 311 -21.38 3.12 -9.56
N LEU A 312 -20.55 2.64 -8.64
CA LEU A 312 -20.31 1.21 -8.43
C LEU A 312 -21.22 0.73 -7.29
N VAL A 313 -22.37 0.16 -7.63
CA VAL A 313 -23.27 -0.43 -6.63
C VAL A 313 -23.11 -1.94 -6.66
N LEU A 314 -22.55 -2.52 -5.60
CA LEU A 314 -22.71 -3.94 -5.32
C LEU A 314 -24.16 -4.18 -4.90
N GLN A 315 -25.03 -4.44 -5.88
CA GLN A 315 -26.40 -4.86 -5.65
C GLN A 315 -26.42 -6.35 -5.31
N ALA A 316 -26.97 -6.72 -4.16
CA ALA A 316 -27.42 -8.09 -3.96
C ALA A 316 -28.51 -8.40 -5.02
N PRO A 317 -28.37 -9.46 -5.84
CA PRO A 317 -29.42 -9.80 -6.79
C PRO A 317 -30.69 -10.18 -6.02
N LYS A 318 -31.85 -9.69 -6.49
CA LYS A 318 -33.15 -10.18 -6.03
C LYS A 318 -33.14 -11.71 -6.14
N LYS A 319 -33.59 -12.39 -5.07
CA LYS A 319 -33.86 -13.84 -5.11
C LYS A 319 -34.63 -14.14 -6.39
N SER A 320 -34.02 -14.90 -7.31
CA SER A 320 -34.76 -15.52 -8.40
C SER A 320 -35.85 -16.37 -7.75
N ARG A 321 -37.11 -16.04 -8.02
CA ARG A 321 -38.23 -16.94 -7.71
C ARG A 321 -38.18 -18.16 -8.60
#